data_AF-A0A1M5XU80-F1
#
_entry.id   AF-A0A1M5XU80-F1
#
_cell.length_a   1.000
_cell.length_b   1.000
_cell.length_c   1.000
_cell.angle_alpha   90.00
_cell.angle_beta   90.00
_cell.angle_gamma   90.00
#
_symmetry.space_group_name_H-M   'P 1'
#
loop_
_entity.id
_entity.type
_entity.pdbx_description
1 polymer ?
#
loop_
_entity_poly.entity_id
_entity_poly.type
_entity_poly.pdbx_seq_one_letter_code
_entity_poly.pdbx_strand_id
1 'polypeptide(L)'
;MDRKKFLTNGFLGLGAIAALPTAITSCSGDDKVDTATPANGGGNNSSDCVISPTETVGPFPIRTPAQYVRASIFGDRTGIPLLMTLTIQDQSSDCSPLAGVLVDIWQCDKDGNYSQYGGNQLQTANYNNQNFLRGRQTTDANGQVSFISIFPGWYPGRAPHIHVEVLTTSGTSLLVTQIAFPISVYSAVYATNGYNGAPDRSNAQDSIFSDSLSRNMADSVTGNIVDGYTLFKTITVG
;
A
#
# COMPACT_ATOMS: atom_id res chain seq x y z
N MET A 1 -28.36 -17.87 7.33
CA MET A 1 -28.36 -16.80 6.32
C MET A 1 -27.13 -17.02 5.46
N ASP A 2 -27.37 -17.55 4.28
CA ASP A 2 -26.41 -18.34 3.52
C ASP A 2 -25.38 -17.51 2.75
N ARG A 3 -24.11 -17.83 3.02
CA ARG A 3 -22.92 -17.38 2.29
C ARG A 3 -22.84 -18.16 0.97
N LYS A 4 -23.10 -17.51 -0.17
CA LYS A 4 -22.65 -17.90 -1.53
C LYS A 4 -23.37 -17.07 -2.59
N LYS A 5 -22.90 -15.85 -2.89
CA LYS A 5 -23.17 -15.16 -4.17
C LYS A 5 -22.08 -14.11 -4.44
N PHE A 6 -20.88 -14.57 -4.78
CA PHE A 6 -19.93 -13.74 -5.50
C PHE A 6 -18.99 -14.70 -6.22
N LEU A 7 -19.25 -14.92 -7.52
CA LEU A 7 -18.40 -15.55 -8.54
C LEU A 7 -19.31 -16.13 -9.65
N THR A 8 -19.80 -15.30 -10.56
CA THR A 8 -20.17 -15.74 -11.92
C THR A 8 -20.20 -14.53 -12.85
N ASN A 9 -19.66 -14.70 -14.05
CA ASN A 9 -19.55 -13.76 -15.20
C ASN A 9 -18.18 -13.06 -15.28
N GLY A 10 -17.30 -13.34 -16.24
CA GLY A 10 -17.39 -14.24 -17.39
C GLY A 10 -16.04 -14.31 -18.10
N PHE A 11 -15.66 -15.51 -18.51
CA PHE A 11 -14.61 -15.80 -19.47
C PHE A 11 -15.19 -16.86 -20.40
N LEU A 12 -15.32 -16.55 -21.69
CA LEU A 12 -15.36 -17.48 -22.83
C LEU A 12 -15.68 -16.68 -24.11
N GLY A 13 -14.83 -16.81 -25.13
CA GLY A 13 -15.15 -16.32 -26.48
C GLY A 13 -13.94 -16.14 -27.40
N LEU A 14 -13.17 -17.20 -27.65
CA LEU A 14 -12.28 -17.27 -28.81
C LEU A 14 -13.09 -17.51 -30.09
N GLY A 15 -12.72 -16.81 -31.17
CA GLY A 15 -12.75 -17.35 -32.53
C GLY A 15 -13.88 -16.90 -33.45
N ALA A 16 -13.58 -15.94 -34.34
CA ALA A 16 -14.01 -15.95 -35.74
C ALA A 16 -13.15 -14.95 -36.54
N ILE A 17 -12.28 -15.47 -37.40
CA ILE A 17 -11.56 -14.72 -38.43
C ILE A 17 -12.51 -14.60 -39.63
N ALA A 18 -12.82 -13.36 -40.04
CA ALA A 18 -13.50 -13.09 -41.30
C ALA A 18 -12.67 -12.06 -42.08
N ALA A 19 -12.05 -12.52 -43.16
CA ALA A 19 -11.33 -11.71 -44.13
C ALA A 19 -12.28 -11.27 -45.25
N LEU A 20 -12.31 -9.97 -45.58
CA LEU A 20 -12.91 -9.43 -46.81
C LEU A 20 -12.19 -8.12 -47.23
N PRO A 21 -12.23 -7.75 -48.52
CA PRO A 21 -11.05 -7.42 -49.31
C PRO A 21 -10.78 -5.93 -49.51
N THR A 22 -9.52 -5.63 -49.84
CA THR A 22 -9.03 -4.34 -50.32
C THR A 22 -9.57 -4.02 -51.72
N ALA A 23 -10.29 -2.90 -51.84
CA ALA A 23 -10.56 -2.25 -53.12
C ALA A 23 -9.92 -0.85 -53.11
N ILE A 24 -8.86 -0.73 -53.90
CA ILE A 24 -8.21 0.52 -54.30
C ILE A 24 -9.14 1.33 -55.20
N THR A 25 -9.36 2.60 -54.89
CA THR A 25 -9.81 3.61 -55.85
C THR A 25 -9.14 4.93 -55.52
N SER A 26 -8.33 5.37 -56.48
CA SER A 26 -7.67 6.65 -56.58
C SER A 26 -8.68 7.75 -56.91
N CYS A 27 -8.52 8.94 -56.31
CA CYS A 27 -8.71 10.24 -56.97
C CYS A 27 -8.14 11.36 -56.09
N SER A 28 -7.32 12.21 -56.70
CA SER A 28 -6.61 13.35 -56.14
C SER A 28 -7.52 14.49 -55.70
N GLY A 29 -7.12 15.18 -54.63
CA GLY A 29 -7.63 16.48 -54.21
C GLY A 29 -6.66 17.08 -53.20
N ASP A 30 -5.94 18.11 -53.62
CA ASP A 30 -4.97 18.90 -52.87
C ASP A 30 -5.72 19.85 -51.92
N ASP A 31 -5.52 19.73 -50.61
CA ASP A 31 -5.80 20.79 -49.64
C ASP A 31 -4.87 20.62 -48.43
N LYS A 32 -3.94 21.56 -48.28
CA LYS A 32 -3.01 21.64 -47.15
C LYS A 32 -3.76 22.05 -45.89
N VAL A 33 -3.76 21.19 -44.89
CA VAL A 33 -4.05 21.56 -43.50
C VAL A 33 -2.92 21.03 -42.61
N ASP A 34 -1.97 21.92 -42.32
CA ASP A 34 -1.00 21.75 -41.24
C ASP A 34 -1.76 21.66 -39.90
N THR A 35 -1.98 20.44 -39.44
CA THR A 35 -2.32 20.16 -38.05
C THR A 35 -1.14 19.45 -37.42
N ALA A 36 -0.34 20.23 -36.71
CA ALA A 36 0.76 19.74 -35.90
C ALA A 36 0.23 18.68 -34.93
N THR A 37 0.61 17.42 -35.17
CA THR A 37 0.51 16.35 -34.19
C THR A 37 1.33 16.75 -32.96
N PRO A 38 0.75 16.88 -31.76
CA PRO A 38 1.58 16.90 -30.58
C PRO A 38 2.16 15.50 -30.44
N ALA A 39 3.45 15.38 -30.71
CA ALA A 39 4.25 14.27 -30.22
C ALA A 39 4.08 14.27 -28.70
N ASN A 40 3.22 13.38 -28.20
CA ASN A 40 3.14 13.12 -26.77
C ASN A 40 4.41 12.36 -26.41
N GLY A 41 5.49 13.10 -26.22
CA GLY A 41 6.69 12.61 -25.57
C GLY A 41 6.24 12.11 -24.21
N GLY A 42 6.20 10.78 -24.06
CA GLY A 42 6.17 10.14 -22.77
C GLY A 42 7.44 10.53 -22.02
N GLY A 43 7.40 11.71 -21.40
CA GLY A 43 8.37 12.12 -20.42
C GLY A 43 8.27 11.10 -19.31
N ASN A 44 9.29 10.25 -19.23
CA ASN A 44 9.50 9.38 -18.09
C ASN A 44 9.57 10.31 -16.88
N ASN A 45 8.53 10.30 -16.04
CA ASN A 45 8.51 11.08 -14.81
C ASN A 45 9.63 10.54 -13.92
N SER A 46 10.79 11.21 -13.96
CA SER A 46 11.95 10.95 -13.12
C SER A 46 11.66 11.08 -11.61
N SER A 47 10.42 11.39 -11.21
CA SER A 47 9.93 11.35 -9.83
C SER A 47 9.67 9.95 -9.31
N ASP A 48 9.44 8.97 -10.19
CA ASP A 48 8.96 7.64 -9.78
C ASP A 48 10.12 6.70 -9.41
N CYS A 49 11.37 7.17 -9.55
CA CYS A 49 12.58 6.43 -9.24
C CYS A 49 13.49 7.16 -8.24
N VAL A 50 12.88 7.67 -7.16
CA VAL A 50 13.58 8.27 -6.02
C VAL A 50 13.43 7.34 -4.83
N ILE A 51 14.53 7.11 -4.08
CA ILE A 51 14.51 6.32 -2.84
C ILE A 51 13.41 6.83 -1.90
N SER A 52 12.62 5.90 -1.37
CA SER A 52 11.58 6.21 -0.40
C SER A 52 12.19 6.73 0.90
N PRO A 53 11.51 7.64 1.63
CA PRO A 53 12.02 8.19 2.88
C PRO A 53 12.37 7.10 3.89
N THR A 54 13.55 7.20 4.49
CA THR A 54 13.91 6.40 5.65
C THR A 54 13.25 6.99 6.89
N GLU A 55 12.44 6.18 7.58
CA GLU A 55 11.76 6.57 8.81
C GLU A 55 12.21 5.73 10.00
N THR A 56 11.86 6.18 11.21
CA THR A 56 12.13 5.39 12.41
C THR A 56 11.38 4.06 12.40
N VAL A 57 12.05 3.01 12.88
CA VAL A 57 11.41 1.72 13.21
C VAL A 57 10.39 1.85 14.34
N GLY A 58 10.47 2.92 15.14
CA GLY A 58 9.60 3.14 16.28
C GLY A 58 9.80 2.13 17.40
N PRO A 59 9.03 2.24 18.49
CA PRO A 59 9.24 1.42 19.69
C PRO A 59 8.61 0.02 19.60
N PHE A 60 7.88 -0.28 18.53
CA PHE A 60 7.05 -1.48 18.42
C PHE A 60 7.33 -2.38 17.19
N PRO A 61 8.61 -2.64 16.80
CA PRO A 61 8.92 -3.55 15.69
C PRO A 61 8.39 -4.97 15.91
N ILE A 62 8.43 -5.82 14.90
CA ILE A 62 8.09 -7.23 15.07
C ILE A 62 9.24 -7.91 15.83
N ARG A 63 8.97 -8.58 16.96
CA ARG A 63 10.01 -9.25 17.77
C ARG A 63 10.59 -10.50 17.10
N THR A 64 9.75 -11.28 16.42
CA THR A 64 10.13 -12.56 15.77
C THR A 64 9.53 -12.67 14.37
N PRO A 65 9.91 -11.81 13.42
CA PRO A 65 9.21 -11.67 12.14
C PRO A 65 9.16 -12.95 11.28
N ALA A 66 10.19 -13.80 11.37
CA ALA A 66 10.21 -15.11 10.70
C ALA A 66 9.09 -16.07 11.16
N GLN A 67 8.48 -15.84 12.34
CA GLN A 67 7.34 -16.62 12.83
C GLN A 67 5.99 -16.11 12.29
N TYR A 68 5.98 -14.98 11.57
CA TYR A 68 4.77 -14.31 11.09
C TYR A 68 4.74 -14.15 9.58
N VAL A 69 5.23 -15.16 8.84
CA VAL A 69 5.11 -15.22 7.38
C VAL A 69 3.65 -15.50 7.00
N ARG A 70 2.87 -14.46 6.68
CA ARG A 70 1.43 -14.56 6.40
C ARG A 70 0.88 -13.31 5.70
N ALA A 71 -0.09 -13.53 4.81
CA ALA A 71 -0.84 -12.46 4.17
C ALA A 71 -1.93 -11.88 5.08
N SER A 72 -2.71 -12.75 5.75
CA SER A 72 -3.77 -12.32 6.66
C SER A 72 -3.19 -12.01 8.04
N ILE A 73 -3.22 -10.73 8.41
CA ILE A 73 -2.60 -10.23 9.63
C ILE A 73 -3.60 -9.74 10.68
N PHE A 74 -4.88 -9.52 10.31
CA PHE A 74 -5.87 -8.95 11.23
C PHE A 74 -6.09 -9.79 12.51
N GLY A 75 -5.92 -11.11 12.44
CA GLY A 75 -6.07 -12.00 13.59
C GLY A 75 -7.50 -11.95 14.15
N ASP A 76 -7.64 -11.45 15.37
CA ASP A 76 -8.92 -11.25 16.06
C ASP A 76 -9.39 -9.79 16.06
N ARG A 77 -8.64 -8.89 15.40
CA ARG A 77 -8.94 -7.45 15.42
C ARG A 77 -10.15 -7.14 14.56
N THR A 78 -11.05 -6.35 15.14
CA THR A 78 -12.15 -5.70 14.42
C THR A 78 -11.67 -4.38 13.82
N GLY A 79 -12.23 -3.99 12.68
CA GLY A 79 -11.98 -2.70 12.05
C GLY A 79 -12.49 -2.72 10.61
N ILE A 80 -12.38 -1.59 9.91
CA ILE A 80 -12.70 -1.52 8.48
C ILE A 80 -11.64 -2.34 7.73
N PRO A 81 -12.03 -3.30 6.87
CA PRO A 81 -11.06 -4.11 6.14
C PRO A 81 -10.11 -3.27 5.29
N LEU A 82 -8.84 -3.67 5.25
CA LEU A 82 -7.81 -3.03 4.44
C LEU A 82 -7.00 -4.11 3.71
N LEU A 83 -7.10 -4.13 2.38
CA LEU A 83 -6.19 -4.87 1.51
C LEU A 83 -5.02 -3.96 1.14
N MET A 84 -3.79 -4.42 1.34
CA MET A 84 -2.58 -3.67 1.01
C MET A 84 -1.79 -4.42 -0.04
N THR A 85 -1.38 -3.72 -1.08
CA THR A 85 -0.39 -4.21 -2.05
C THR A 85 0.79 -3.25 -2.06
N LEU A 86 1.96 -3.77 -1.75
CA LEU A 86 3.22 -3.03 -1.74
C LEU A 86 4.08 -3.53 -2.89
N THR A 87 4.59 -2.62 -3.72
CA THR A 87 5.55 -2.92 -4.78
C THR A 87 6.91 -2.41 -4.34
N ILE A 88 7.89 -3.30 -4.27
CA ILE A 88 9.28 -2.94 -3.98
C ILE A 88 10.04 -2.85 -5.29
N GLN A 89 10.78 -1.76 -5.49
CA GLN A 89 11.64 -1.53 -6.64
C GLN A 89 13.01 -1.05 -6.19
N ASP A 90 14.03 -1.23 -7.04
CA ASP A 90 15.42 -0.93 -6.73
C ASP A 90 15.94 0.23 -7.58
N GLN A 91 16.26 1.36 -6.96
CA GLN A 91 16.82 2.52 -7.64
C GLN A 91 18.14 2.18 -8.37
N SER A 92 18.96 1.31 -7.79
CA SER A 92 20.25 0.92 -8.37
C SER A 92 20.11 0.09 -9.65
N SER A 93 18.90 -0.42 -9.92
CA SER A 93 18.54 -1.22 -11.08
C SER A 93 17.43 -0.55 -11.91
N ASP A 94 17.54 0.77 -12.15
CA ASP A 94 16.61 1.57 -12.96
C ASP A 94 15.14 1.45 -12.51
N CYS A 95 14.93 1.29 -11.19
CA CYS A 95 13.62 1.03 -10.59
C CYS A 95 12.88 -0.19 -11.15
N SER A 96 13.66 -1.21 -11.50
CA SER A 96 13.12 -2.54 -11.77
C SER A 96 12.47 -3.12 -10.50
N PRO A 97 11.38 -3.91 -10.63
CA PRO A 97 10.79 -4.58 -9.49
C PRO A 97 11.78 -5.50 -8.77
N LEU A 98 11.84 -5.41 -7.45
CA LEU A 98 12.79 -6.14 -6.63
C LEU A 98 12.15 -7.41 -6.05
N ALA A 99 12.37 -8.53 -6.73
CA ALA A 99 11.87 -9.85 -6.34
C ALA A 99 12.71 -10.49 -5.22
N GLY A 100 12.06 -11.32 -4.38
CA GLY A 100 12.74 -12.15 -3.37
C GLY A 100 13.14 -11.43 -2.07
N VAL A 101 12.90 -10.13 -1.91
CA VAL A 101 13.15 -9.43 -0.64
C VAL A 101 12.03 -9.70 0.37
N LEU A 102 12.37 -9.63 1.65
CA LEU A 102 11.42 -9.73 2.74
C LEU A 102 10.79 -8.37 2.98
N VAL A 103 9.49 -8.35 3.21
CA VAL A 103 8.73 -7.16 3.60
C VAL A 103 7.99 -7.45 4.88
N ASP A 104 8.39 -6.74 5.93
CA ASP A 104 7.74 -6.74 7.23
C ASP A 104 6.81 -5.54 7.32
N ILE A 105 5.60 -5.78 7.81
CA ILE A 105 4.67 -4.71 8.17
C ILE A 105 4.15 -4.89 9.59
N TRP A 106 3.97 -3.77 10.27
CA TRP A 106 3.25 -3.72 11.54
C TRP A 106 2.48 -2.42 11.67
N GLN A 107 1.36 -2.48 12.37
CA GLN A 107 0.50 -1.33 12.65
C GLN A 107 -0.21 -1.51 13.99
N CYS A 108 -0.78 -0.42 14.51
CA CYS A 108 -1.71 -0.50 15.62
C CYS A 108 -3.09 -1.02 15.18
N ASP A 109 -3.88 -1.50 16.15
CA ASP A 109 -5.30 -1.78 15.96
C ASP A 109 -6.14 -0.50 15.89
N LYS A 110 -7.46 -0.65 15.69
CA LYS A 110 -8.38 0.50 15.57
C LYS A 110 -8.37 1.43 16.79
N ASP A 111 -7.93 0.94 17.94
CA ASP A 111 -7.88 1.65 19.22
C ASP A 111 -6.50 2.24 19.52
N GLY A 112 -5.52 2.06 18.62
CA GLY A 112 -4.17 2.61 18.75
C GLY A 112 -3.18 1.70 19.47
N ASN A 113 -3.49 0.41 19.68
CA ASN A 113 -2.62 -0.52 20.39
C ASN A 113 -1.84 -1.45 19.46
N TYR A 114 -0.60 -1.73 19.82
CA TYR A 114 0.29 -2.70 19.19
C TYR A 114 0.29 -4.03 19.94
N SER A 115 0.21 -5.12 19.19
CA SER A 115 0.48 -6.47 19.68
C SER A 115 1.97 -6.63 20.03
N GLN A 116 2.35 -7.63 20.82
CA GLN A 116 3.70 -7.89 21.34
C GLN A 116 4.22 -6.90 22.38
N TYR A 117 3.44 -5.87 22.72
CA TYR A 117 3.86 -4.81 23.64
C TYR A 117 2.73 -4.45 24.61
N GLY A 118 3.08 -3.70 25.66
CA GLY A 118 2.11 -3.16 26.60
C GLY A 118 2.49 -3.31 28.05
N GLY A 119 1.60 -2.85 28.93
CA GLY A 119 1.83 -2.79 30.37
C GLY A 119 2.89 -1.75 30.76
N ASN A 120 3.07 -0.69 29.95
CA ASN A 120 4.06 0.35 30.18
C ASN A 120 3.51 1.75 29.82
N GLN A 121 4.35 2.78 29.93
CA GLN A 121 3.94 4.18 29.70
C GLN A 121 3.55 4.48 28.25
N LEU A 122 4.12 3.77 27.28
CA LEU A 122 3.80 3.97 25.86
C LEU A 122 2.48 3.29 25.46
N GLN A 123 2.12 2.21 26.17
CA GLN A 123 0.86 1.49 25.97
C GLN A 123 0.45 0.77 27.25
N THR A 124 -0.64 1.23 27.85
CA THR A 124 -1.18 0.65 29.09
C THR A 124 -1.79 -0.74 28.85
N ALA A 125 -2.51 -0.92 27.74
CA ALA A 125 -3.08 -2.20 27.34
C ALA A 125 -1.97 -3.25 27.13
N ASN A 126 -2.09 -4.40 27.79
CA ASN A 126 -1.06 -5.43 27.77
C ASN A 126 -1.34 -6.48 26.69
N TYR A 127 -0.61 -6.37 25.57
CA TYR A 127 -0.67 -7.29 24.45
C TYR A 127 0.65 -8.05 24.21
N ASN A 128 1.48 -8.23 25.25
CA ASN A 128 2.80 -8.86 25.13
C ASN A 128 2.79 -10.29 24.54
N ASN A 129 1.67 -11.01 24.66
CA ASN A 129 1.52 -12.41 24.19
C ASN A 129 0.65 -12.53 22.93
N GLN A 130 0.29 -11.40 22.32
CA GLN A 130 -0.59 -11.31 21.17
C GLN A 130 0.25 -10.89 19.96
N ASN A 131 -0.21 -11.25 18.76
CA ASN A 131 0.57 -11.06 17.54
C ASN A 131 -0.28 -10.51 16.38
N PHE A 132 -1.43 -9.89 16.64
CA PHE A 132 -2.24 -9.31 15.56
C PHE A 132 -1.50 -8.19 14.82
N LEU A 133 -1.89 -7.94 13.57
CA LEU A 133 -1.46 -6.82 12.73
C LEU A 133 0.05 -6.73 12.51
N ARG A 134 0.69 -7.90 12.41
CA ARG A 134 2.11 -8.08 12.09
C ARG A 134 2.27 -9.15 11.03
N GLY A 135 3.02 -8.90 9.98
CA GLY A 135 3.23 -9.88 8.92
C GLY A 135 4.54 -9.68 8.19
N ARG A 136 5.09 -10.80 7.74
CA ARG A 136 6.21 -10.89 6.80
C ARG A 136 5.71 -11.53 5.52
N GLN A 137 6.12 -11.00 4.38
CA GLN A 137 5.95 -11.60 3.06
C GLN A 137 7.27 -11.54 2.29
N THR A 138 7.37 -12.32 1.23
CA THR A 138 8.49 -12.25 0.28
C THR A 138 7.95 -11.72 -1.04
N THR A 139 8.63 -10.74 -1.64
CA THR A 139 8.18 -10.15 -2.91
C THR A 139 8.19 -11.19 -4.03
N ASP A 140 7.15 -11.16 -4.84
CA ASP A 140 7.04 -11.99 -6.04
C ASP A 140 7.92 -11.46 -7.20
N ALA A 141 7.79 -12.07 -8.39
CA ALA A 141 8.54 -11.67 -9.58
C ALA A 141 8.26 -10.23 -10.06
N ASN A 142 7.15 -9.63 -9.63
CA ASN A 142 6.79 -8.25 -9.92
C ASN A 142 7.14 -7.32 -8.74
N GLY A 143 7.98 -7.77 -7.79
CA GLY A 143 8.34 -7.00 -6.61
C GLY A 143 7.19 -6.82 -5.62
N GLN A 144 6.10 -7.59 -5.72
CA GLN A 144 4.88 -7.33 -4.98
C GLN A 144 4.70 -8.23 -3.76
N VAL A 145 4.13 -7.66 -2.70
CA VAL A 145 3.54 -8.39 -1.56
C VAL A 145 2.14 -7.87 -1.29
N SER A 146 1.27 -8.74 -0.78
CA SER A 146 -0.07 -8.36 -0.33
C SER A 146 -0.38 -8.81 1.08
N PHE A 147 -1.14 -7.98 1.80
CA PHE A 147 -1.58 -8.21 3.17
C PHE A 147 -3.06 -7.88 3.34
N ILE A 148 -3.77 -8.71 4.11
CA ILE A 148 -5.16 -8.49 4.50
C ILE A 148 -5.17 -8.08 5.99
N SER A 149 -5.59 -6.85 6.24
CA SER A 149 -5.54 -6.18 7.54
C SER A 149 -6.85 -5.43 7.83
N ILE A 150 -6.81 -4.54 8.82
CA ILE A 150 -7.81 -3.50 9.06
C ILE A 150 -7.17 -2.12 8.88
N PHE A 151 -7.97 -1.11 8.62
CA PHE A 151 -7.52 0.28 8.65
C PHE A 151 -7.03 0.63 10.07
N PRO A 152 -5.79 1.14 10.23
CA PRO A 152 -5.22 1.39 11.55
C PRO A 152 -5.97 2.48 12.31
N GLY A 153 -5.98 2.37 13.63
CA GLY A 153 -6.28 3.51 14.49
C GLY A 153 -5.15 4.52 14.48
N TRP A 154 -5.13 5.34 15.52
CA TRP A 154 -4.05 6.26 15.82
C TRP A 154 -3.81 6.27 17.33
N TYR A 155 -2.66 6.77 17.74
CA TYR A 155 -2.28 6.93 19.14
C TYR A 155 -1.67 8.33 19.35
N PRO A 156 -1.72 8.87 20.59
CA PRO A 156 -1.39 10.28 20.83
C PRO A 156 -0.05 10.71 20.24
N GLY A 157 -0.07 11.83 19.54
CA GLY A 157 1.12 12.45 18.95
C GLY A 157 1.55 11.90 17.59
N ARG A 158 0.80 10.95 17.00
CA ARG A 158 1.10 10.39 15.66
C ARG A 158 -0.13 10.41 14.75
N ALA A 159 0.10 10.72 13.48
CA ALA A 159 -0.87 10.52 12.42
C ALA A 159 -1.05 9.02 12.14
N PRO A 160 -2.15 8.59 11.51
CA PRO A 160 -2.36 7.18 11.12
C PRO A 160 -1.28 6.69 10.18
N HIS A 161 -0.73 5.50 10.45
CA HIS A 161 0.35 4.94 9.63
C HIS A 161 0.44 3.42 9.69
N ILE A 162 1.15 2.88 8.70
CA ILE A 162 1.66 1.51 8.68
C ILE A 162 3.18 1.59 8.66
N HIS A 163 3.86 0.82 9.50
CA HIS A 163 5.29 0.66 9.40
C HIS A 163 5.65 -0.41 8.36
N VAL A 164 6.73 -0.18 7.63
CA VAL A 164 7.28 -1.13 6.66
C VAL A 164 8.79 -1.23 6.85
N GLU A 165 9.31 -2.46 6.83
CA GLU A 165 10.73 -2.72 6.71
C GLU A 165 10.97 -3.68 5.55
N VAL A 166 11.84 -3.28 4.62
CA VAL A 166 12.30 -4.11 3.50
C VAL A 166 13.66 -4.66 3.85
N LEU A 167 13.84 -5.98 3.72
CA LEU A 167 15.08 -6.67 4.07
C LEU A 167 15.52 -7.62 2.96
N THR A 168 16.82 -7.86 2.88
CA THR A 168 17.35 -9.00 2.12
C THR A 168 16.81 -10.33 2.67
N THR A 169 16.97 -11.41 1.91
CA THR A 169 16.62 -12.78 2.38
C THR A 169 17.40 -13.21 3.62
N SER A 170 18.60 -12.66 3.83
CA SER A 170 19.41 -12.89 5.04
C SER A 170 18.97 -12.05 6.24
N GLY A 171 17.96 -11.19 6.08
CA GLY A 171 17.44 -10.33 7.14
C GLY A 171 18.21 -9.02 7.34
N THR A 172 19.03 -8.60 6.37
CA THR A 172 19.68 -7.29 6.40
C THR A 172 18.69 -6.22 5.97
N SER A 173 18.45 -5.23 6.83
CA SER A 173 17.55 -4.11 6.52
C SER A 173 18.08 -3.30 5.33
N LEU A 174 17.22 -3.13 4.32
CA LEU A 174 17.47 -2.27 3.15
C LEU A 174 16.82 -0.89 3.34
N LEU A 175 15.61 -0.87 3.90
CA LEU A 175 14.88 0.37 4.16
C LEU A 175 13.85 0.14 5.28
N VAL A 176 13.81 1.06 6.24
CA VAL A 176 12.68 1.21 7.16
C VAL A 176 11.93 2.47 6.75
N THR A 177 10.61 2.39 6.58
CA THR A 177 9.77 3.51 6.21
C THR A 177 8.39 3.40 6.87
N GLN A 178 7.54 4.41 6.66
CA GLN A 178 6.16 4.42 7.12
C GLN A 178 5.24 4.96 6.03
N ILE A 179 4.04 4.39 5.93
CA ILE A 179 3.02 4.77 4.95
C ILE A 179 1.97 5.64 5.64
N ALA A 180 1.74 6.83 5.10
CA ALA A 180 0.69 7.76 5.52
C ALA A 180 -0.59 7.58 4.67
N PHE A 181 -1.73 8.07 5.17
CA PHE A 181 -3.02 7.97 4.48
C PHE A 181 -3.56 9.34 4.04
N PRO A 182 -4.31 9.42 2.93
CA PRO A 182 -4.99 10.64 2.54
C PRO A 182 -6.00 11.10 3.60
N ILE A 183 -6.06 12.41 3.86
CA ILE A 183 -6.93 12.99 4.89
C ILE A 183 -8.40 12.63 4.67
N SER A 184 -8.86 12.66 3.41
CA SER A 184 -10.23 12.30 3.04
C SER A 184 -10.58 10.87 3.44
N VAL A 185 -9.62 9.95 3.36
CA VAL A 185 -9.81 8.53 3.67
C VAL A 185 -9.86 8.33 5.19
N TYR A 186 -8.81 8.75 5.92
CA TYR A 186 -8.82 8.52 7.37
C TYR A 186 -9.92 9.32 8.07
N SER A 187 -10.32 10.49 7.56
CA SER A 187 -11.44 11.25 8.13
C SER A 187 -12.78 10.52 7.97
N ALA A 188 -13.00 9.85 6.83
CA ALA A 188 -14.18 9.02 6.63
C ALA A 188 -14.20 7.81 7.58
N VAL A 189 -13.06 7.13 7.72
CA VAL A 189 -12.90 5.99 8.66
C VAL A 189 -13.16 6.42 10.09
N TYR A 190 -12.57 7.53 10.54
CA TYR A 190 -12.69 7.97 11.92
C TYR A 190 -13.99 8.68 12.27
N ALA A 191 -14.83 8.98 11.27
CA ALA A 191 -16.23 9.36 11.49
C ALA A 191 -17.13 8.15 11.82
N THR A 192 -16.66 6.91 11.68
CA THR A 192 -17.43 5.69 11.97
C THR A 192 -17.43 5.32 13.44
N ASN A 193 -18.48 4.62 13.87
CA ASN A 193 -18.53 4.04 15.20
C ASN A 193 -17.48 2.92 15.34
N GLY A 194 -16.69 2.98 16.41
CA GLY A 194 -15.68 1.97 16.74
C GLY A 194 -14.23 2.43 16.60
N TYR A 195 -13.98 3.60 15.99
CA TYR A 195 -12.68 4.27 16.00
C TYR A 195 -12.67 5.46 16.98
N ASN A 196 -11.48 5.92 17.35
CA ASN A 196 -11.27 6.97 18.37
C ASN A 196 -11.53 8.41 17.88
N GLY A 197 -12.24 8.60 16.76
CA GLY A 197 -12.44 9.92 16.16
C GLY A 197 -11.16 10.47 15.50
N ALA A 198 -11.16 11.76 15.21
CA ALA A 198 -10.06 12.43 14.50
C ALA A 198 -8.73 12.34 15.29
N PRO A 199 -7.59 12.14 14.62
CA PRO A 199 -6.30 12.10 15.28
C PRO A 199 -5.91 13.46 15.88
N ASP A 200 -5.23 13.44 17.02
CA ASP A 200 -4.67 14.64 17.66
C ASP A 200 -3.45 15.22 16.91
N ARG A 201 -3.04 14.53 15.84
CA ARG A 201 -1.90 14.86 14.98
C ARG A 201 -2.29 14.64 13.53
N SER A 202 -2.23 15.71 12.73
CA SER A 202 -2.36 15.58 11.27
C SER A 202 -1.06 15.08 10.65
N ASN A 203 -1.13 14.55 9.42
CA ASN A 203 0.05 14.15 8.64
C ASN A 203 1.12 15.25 8.57
N ALA A 204 0.71 16.51 8.35
CA ALA A 204 1.64 17.64 8.22
C ALA A 204 2.29 18.07 9.54
N GLN A 205 1.71 17.66 10.68
CA GLN A 205 2.22 17.97 12.02
C GLN A 205 2.96 16.78 12.65
N ASP A 206 2.86 15.58 12.06
CA ASP A 206 3.60 14.40 12.51
C ASP A 206 5.07 14.56 12.17
N SER A 207 5.94 14.52 13.18
CA SER A 207 7.38 14.73 13.01
C SER A 207 8.07 13.68 12.15
N ILE A 208 7.42 12.53 11.91
CA ILE A 208 7.93 11.47 11.01
C ILE A 208 7.57 11.74 9.55
N PHE A 209 6.52 12.54 9.29
CA PHE A 209 6.08 12.81 7.92
C PHE A 209 6.30 14.25 7.47
N SER A 210 6.48 15.20 8.39
CA SER A 210 6.41 16.63 8.08
C SER A 210 7.40 17.11 7.01
N ASP A 211 8.52 16.42 6.80
CA ASP A 211 9.56 16.71 5.81
C ASP A 211 9.56 15.78 4.57
N SER A 212 8.73 14.73 4.58
CA SER A 212 8.74 13.64 3.60
C SER A 212 7.35 13.23 3.10
N LEU A 213 6.28 13.85 3.60
CA LEU A 213 4.89 13.39 3.49
C LEU A 213 4.46 12.95 2.09
N SER A 214 4.80 13.71 1.04
CA SER A 214 4.40 13.35 -0.33
C SER A 214 4.93 11.98 -0.77
N ARG A 215 6.09 11.57 -0.26
CA ARG A 215 6.71 10.27 -0.57
C ARG A 215 6.29 9.16 0.41
N ASN A 216 5.86 9.49 1.63
CA ASN A 216 5.26 8.52 2.56
C ASN A 216 3.77 8.24 2.29
N MET A 217 3.08 9.17 1.63
CA MET A 217 1.66 9.01 1.30
C MET A 217 1.43 7.73 0.50
N ALA A 218 0.40 6.95 0.84
CA ALA A 218 -0.08 5.87 0.00
C ALA A 218 -0.39 6.41 -1.41
N ASP A 219 0.09 5.71 -2.45
CA ASP A 219 -0.05 6.19 -3.84
C ASP A 219 -1.51 6.14 -4.29
N SER A 220 -2.27 5.17 -3.77
CA SER A 220 -3.71 5.10 -3.95
C SER A 220 -4.37 4.40 -2.76
N VAL A 221 -5.52 4.92 -2.33
CA VAL A 221 -6.40 4.24 -1.38
C VAL A 221 -7.84 4.37 -1.89
N THR A 222 -8.41 3.25 -2.32
CA THR A 222 -9.74 3.18 -2.95
C THR A 222 -10.67 2.27 -2.17
N GLY A 223 -11.99 2.46 -2.31
CA GLY A 223 -12.99 1.73 -1.54
C GLY A 223 -13.79 2.64 -0.61
N ASN A 224 -14.42 2.07 0.41
CA ASN A 224 -15.31 2.79 1.31
C ASN A 224 -15.43 2.11 2.69
N ILE A 225 -16.12 2.77 3.63
CA ILE A 225 -16.26 2.30 5.01
C ILE A 225 -17.12 1.03 5.18
N VAL A 226 -17.88 0.62 4.17
CA VAL A 226 -18.75 -0.56 4.19
C VAL A 226 -18.01 -1.78 3.65
N ASP A 227 -17.38 -1.63 2.47
CA ASP A 227 -16.72 -2.73 1.76
C ASP A 227 -15.24 -2.88 2.15
N GLY A 228 -14.66 -1.85 2.79
CA GLY A 228 -13.24 -1.75 3.08
C GLY A 228 -12.46 -0.97 2.01
N TYR A 229 -11.15 -0.88 2.23
CA TYR A 229 -10.24 -0.14 1.37
C TYR A 229 -9.18 -1.06 0.75
N THR A 230 -8.70 -0.68 -0.43
CA THR A 230 -7.49 -1.22 -1.06
C THR A 230 -6.45 -0.12 -1.15
N LEU A 231 -5.27 -0.38 -0.60
CA LEU A 231 -4.11 0.51 -0.59
C LEU A 231 -3.03 -0.03 -1.53
N PHE A 232 -2.47 0.87 -2.34
CA PHE A 232 -1.28 0.63 -3.14
C PHE A 232 -0.15 1.56 -2.70
N LYS A 233 1.06 1.01 -2.61
CA LYS A 233 2.27 1.79 -2.39
C LYS A 233 3.49 1.18 -3.08
N THR A 234 4.18 1.97 -3.88
CA THR A 234 5.53 1.67 -4.36
C THR A 234 6.56 2.17 -3.37
N ILE A 235 7.52 1.32 -3.03
CA ILE A 235 8.63 1.59 -2.13
C ILE A 235 9.92 1.36 -2.91
N THR A 236 10.72 2.41 -3.04
CA THR A 236 12.00 2.38 -3.74
C THR A 236 13.12 2.21 -2.71
N VAL A 237 13.85 1.10 -2.80
CA VAL A 237 15.13 0.92 -2.08
C VAL A 237 16.29 1.37 -2.96
N GLY A 238 17.50 1.46 -2.39
CA GLY A 238 18.72 1.86 -3.09
C GLY A 238 19.85 0.86 -2.96
#